data_AF-A0A8D8BLY0-F1
#
_entry.id   AF-A0A8D8BLY0-F1
#
_cell.length_a   1.000
_cell.length_b   1.000
_cell.length_c   1.000
_cell.angle_alpha   90.00
_cell.angle_beta   90.00
_cell.angle_gamma   90.00
#
_symmetry.space_group_name_H-M   'P 1'
#
loop_
_entity.id
_entity.type
_entity.pdbx_description
1 polymer ?
#
loop_
_entity_poly.entity_id
_entity_poly.type
_entity_poly.pdbx_seq_one_letter_code
_entity_poly.pdbx_strand_id
1 'polypeptide(L)'
;MRSQLSNFNASLLAPGGSTASLGSGTPQRPPRRRAQSVGNSAYGSSLALASSTPRGSLFNANDEESTLVRIKVAAAHSLTKKDIFGNSDPYVKVDVNTIVGDVNIDSMVTKTKKKTLNPVWNEEFIFRVKPNEHKLVFQVFDENRLTRDGFLGMVELTLINLPREQAGRTIPNKSYPLRPKKIS
;
A
#
# COMPACT_ATOMS: atom_id res chain seq x y z
N MET A 1 31.43 -12.53 12.75
CA MET A 1 30.78 -11.29 12.29
C MET A 1 29.31 -11.37 12.70
N ARG A 2 28.80 -10.43 13.51
CA ARG A 2 27.39 -10.42 13.94
C ARG A 2 26.53 -9.91 12.77
N SER A 3 25.62 -10.73 12.27
CA SER A 3 24.63 -10.31 11.28
C SER A 3 23.75 -9.21 11.91
N GLN A 4 23.86 -7.98 11.41
CA GLN A 4 22.89 -6.92 11.72
C GLN A 4 21.53 -7.38 11.20
N LEU A 5 20.62 -7.75 12.09
CA LEU A 5 19.25 -8.11 11.73
C LEU A 5 18.47 -6.80 11.58
N SER A 6 18.30 -6.34 10.34
CA SER A 6 17.41 -5.22 10.04
C SER A 6 15.97 -5.64 10.30
N ASN A 7 15.25 -4.84 11.09
CA ASN A 7 13.90 -5.16 11.56
C ASN A 7 12.88 -4.17 11.00
N PHE A 8 11.77 -4.69 10.46
CA PHE A 8 10.62 -3.97 9.94
C PHE A 8 9.44 -4.10 10.91
N ASN A 9 8.82 -2.98 11.31
CA ASN A 9 7.70 -2.97 12.23
C ASN A 9 6.37 -2.71 11.53
N ALA A 10 5.44 -3.66 11.60
CA ALA A 10 4.08 -3.49 11.10
C ALA A 10 3.02 -4.08 12.04
N SER A 11 1.81 -3.51 11.96
CA SER A 11 0.60 -4.02 12.60
C SER A 11 -0.47 -4.25 11.54
N LEU A 12 -1.22 -5.35 11.67
CA LEU A 12 -2.26 -5.78 10.73
C LEU A 12 -3.60 -5.96 11.44
N LEU A 13 -4.68 -5.59 10.76
CA LEU A 13 -6.02 -5.55 11.29
C LEU A 13 -7.07 -5.98 10.28
N ALA A 14 -7.93 -6.93 10.61
CA ALA A 14 -9.17 -7.21 9.87
C ALA A 14 -10.36 -6.47 10.51
N PRO A 15 -11.46 -6.15 9.79
CA PRO A 15 -12.57 -5.39 10.33
C PRO A 15 -13.39 -6.29 11.27
N GLY A 16 -13.89 -5.71 12.37
CA GLY A 16 -14.89 -6.36 13.20
C GLY A 16 -16.21 -6.44 12.43
N GLY A 17 -16.76 -7.65 12.29
CA GLY A 17 -18.08 -7.84 11.69
C GLY A 17 -19.16 -7.19 12.54
N SER A 18 -19.97 -6.34 11.93
CA SER A 18 -21.31 -6.01 12.41
C SER A 18 -22.22 -6.01 11.19
N THR A 19 -23.05 -7.05 11.11
CA THR A 19 -24.23 -7.03 10.26
C THR A 19 -25.15 -5.93 10.78
N ALA A 20 -25.10 -4.76 10.16
CA ALA A 20 -26.06 -3.69 10.39
C ALA A 20 -26.55 -3.19 9.04
N SER A 21 -27.86 -3.29 8.88
CA SER A 21 -28.69 -2.99 7.73
C SER A 21 -28.47 -1.61 7.12
N LEU A 22 -28.63 -1.57 5.78
CA LEU A 22 -28.80 -0.42 4.90
C LEU A 22 -29.37 0.85 5.57
N GLY A 23 -28.55 1.90 5.61
CA GLY A 23 -28.97 3.29 5.80
C GLY A 23 -28.31 4.14 4.73
N SER A 24 -29.10 4.66 3.80
CA SER A 24 -28.68 5.52 2.69
C SER A 24 -28.08 6.83 3.20
N GLY A 25 -26.76 6.98 3.10
CA GLY A 25 -26.05 8.24 3.33
C GLY A 25 -24.90 8.38 2.34
N THR A 26 -25.12 9.10 1.25
CA THR A 26 -24.08 9.44 0.27
C THR A 26 -23.04 10.38 0.91
N PRO A 27 -21.73 10.09 0.85
CA PRO A 27 -20.71 11.04 1.27
C PRO A 27 -20.62 12.20 0.27
N GLN A 28 -20.85 13.43 0.72
CA GLN A 28 -20.61 14.62 -0.10
C GLN A 28 -19.11 14.82 -0.39
N ARG A 29 -18.82 15.18 -1.64
CA ARG A 29 -17.48 15.51 -2.15
C ARG A 29 -17.12 16.96 -1.76
N PRO A 30 -15.86 17.27 -1.39
CA PRO A 30 -15.47 18.63 -1.04
C PRO A 30 -15.60 19.60 -2.24
N PRO A 31 -15.87 20.90 -2.00
CA PRO A 31 -16.14 21.86 -3.05
C PRO A 31 -14.90 22.15 -3.90
N ARG A 32 -15.07 22.08 -5.22
CA ARG A 32 -14.05 22.37 -6.22
C ARG A 32 -13.88 23.90 -6.31
N ARG A 33 -12.70 24.43 -6.00
CA ARG A 33 -12.36 25.85 -6.20
C ARG A 33 -12.44 26.21 -7.70
N ARG A 34 -13.25 27.21 -8.03
CA ARG A 34 -13.47 27.75 -9.39
C ARG A 34 -12.29 28.66 -9.75
N ALA A 35 -11.54 28.34 -10.81
CA ALA A 35 -10.60 29.27 -11.44
C ALA A 35 -11.29 29.96 -12.63
N GLN A 36 -11.07 31.28 -12.76
CA GLN A 36 -11.69 32.16 -13.74
C GLN A 36 -11.07 32.01 -15.15
N SER A 37 -11.87 32.42 -16.14
CA SER A 37 -11.72 32.20 -17.58
C SER A 37 -10.84 33.21 -18.33
N VAL A 38 -10.24 32.73 -19.42
CA VAL A 38 -9.92 33.41 -20.69
C VAL A 38 -9.63 32.26 -21.68
N GLY A 39 -10.15 32.07 -22.89
CA GLY A 39 -10.89 32.89 -23.85
C GLY A 39 -10.17 32.78 -25.21
N ASN A 40 -10.57 31.86 -26.12
CA ASN A 40 -10.76 32.12 -27.57
C ASN A 40 -11.05 30.88 -28.47
N SER A 41 -12.07 31.11 -29.30
CA SER A 41 -12.58 30.60 -30.59
C SER A 41 -11.98 29.42 -31.38
N ALA A 42 -12.93 28.53 -31.75
CA ALA A 42 -13.35 28.07 -33.10
C ALA A 42 -12.48 27.13 -33.97
N TYR A 43 -13.09 26.01 -34.36
CA TYR A 43 -13.37 25.51 -35.74
C TYR A 43 -13.40 23.96 -35.76
N GLY A 44 -14.41 23.36 -36.43
CA GLY A 44 -14.31 21.98 -36.93
C GLY A 44 -15.44 21.01 -36.55
N SER A 45 -16.30 20.76 -37.54
CA SER A 45 -17.41 19.81 -37.66
C SER A 45 -17.08 18.31 -37.55
N SER A 46 -17.97 17.49 -36.96
CA SER A 46 -18.70 16.35 -37.61
C SER A 46 -19.23 15.28 -36.63
N LEU A 47 -20.55 15.03 -36.75
CA LEU A 47 -21.34 13.79 -36.68
C LEU A 47 -21.06 12.62 -35.68
N ALA A 48 -22.14 12.29 -34.95
CA ALA A 48 -22.70 10.96 -34.63
C ALA A 48 -22.23 10.16 -33.39
N LEU A 49 -23.14 10.15 -32.40
CA LEU A 49 -23.69 8.99 -31.64
C LEU A 49 -22.77 7.78 -31.36
N ALA A 50 -22.28 7.71 -30.13
CA ALA A 50 -22.13 6.44 -29.41
C ALA A 50 -22.30 6.69 -27.91
N SER A 51 -23.51 6.42 -27.41
CA SER A 51 -23.76 6.18 -26.00
C SER A 51 -22.94 4.97 -25.55
N SER A 52 -21.78 5.22 -24.96
CA SER A 52 -21.02 4.21 -24.22
C SER A 52 -20.66 4.78 -22.85
N THR A 53 -21.27 4.12 -21.87
CA THR A 53 -21.05 4.17 -20.43
C THR A 53 -19.61 4.53 -20.03
N PRO A 54 -19.41 5.30 -18.94
CA PRO A 54 -18.08 5.43 -18.35
C PRO A 54 -17.57 4.03 -18.01
N ARG A 55 -16.34 3.72 -18.43
CA ARG A 55 -15.57 2.55 -17.99
C ARG A 55 -15.56 2.49 -16.47
N GLY A 56 -16.58 1.84 -15.92
CA GLY A 56 -16.62 1.39 -14.55
C GLY A 56 -15.45 0.44 -14.38
N SER A 57 -14.60 0.78 -13.41
CA SER A 57 -13.61 -0.10 -12.82
C SER A 57 -14.13 -1.55 -12.83
N LEU A 58 -13.39 -2.43 -13.49
CA LEU A 58 -13.59 -3.87 -13.45
C LEU A 58 -13.22 -4.37 -12.04
N PHE A 59 -14.00 -3.98 -11.04
CA PHE A 59 -14.04 -4.71 -9.79
C PHE A 59 -14.74 -6.03 -10.12
N ASN A 60 -13.93 -7.08 -10.29
CA ASN A 60 -14.41 -8.42 -10.54
C ASN A 60 -15.42 -8.80 -9.44
N ALA A 61 -16.61 -9.21 -9.84
CA ALA A 61 -17.77 -9.48 -8.99
C ALA A 61 -17.66 -10.70 -8.05
N ASN A 62 -16.45 -11.17 -7.73
CA ASN A 62 -16.21 -12.22 -6.73
C ASN A 62 -15.73 -11.61 -5.41
N ASP A 63 -16.50 -10.63 -4.91
CA ASP A 63 -16.23 -9.88 -3.68
C ASP A 63 -16.78 -10.58 -2.41
N GLU A 64 -17.45 -11.73 -2.58
CA GLU A 64 -18.12 -12.49 -1.49
C GLU A 64 -17.16 -13.00 -0.40
N GLU A 65 -15.86 -13.11 -0.69
CA GLU A 65 -14.84 -13.53 0.29
C GLU A 65 -13.79 -12.44 0.59
N SER A 66 -14.00 -11.21 0.10
CA SER A 66 -13.05 -10.13 0.32
C SER A 66 -13.31 -9.38 1.64
N THR A 67 -12.25 -9.02 2.34
CA THR A 67 -12.28 -8.25 3.58
C THR A 67 -11.30 -7.08 3.52
N LEU A 68 -11.50 -6.06 4.34
CA LEU A 68 -10.58 -4.92 4.40
C LEU A 68 -9.50 -5.17 5.45
N VAL A 69 -8.23 -5.00 5.11
CA VAL A 69 -7.14 -5.06 6.09
C VAL A 69 -6.51 -3.69 6.25
N ARG A 70 -6.46 -3.20 7.49
CA ARG A 70 -5.67 -2.01 7.85
C ARG A 70 -4.25 -2.43 8.20
N ILE A 71 -3.29 -1.72 7.65
CA ILE A 71 -1.87 -1.95 7.84
C ILE A 71 -1.25 -0.66 8.34
N LYS A 72 -0.47 -0.72 9.42
CA LYS A 72 0.40 0.38 9.83
C LYS A 72 1.84 0.02 9.56
N VAL A 73 2.49 0.78 8.68
CA VAL A 73 3.94 0.74 8.48
C VAL A 73 4.58 1.70 9.46
N ALA A 74 5.15 1.17 10.55
CA ALA A 74 5.63 1.99 11.66
C ALA A 74 7.05 2.50 11.41
N ALA A 75 8.03 1.61 11.39
CA ALA A 75 9.45 1.98 11.33
C ALA A 75 10.32 0.82 10.83
N ALA A 76 11.57 1.13 10.48
CA ALA A 76 12.63 0.14 10.35
C ALA A 76 13.87 0.58 11.15
N HIS A 77 14.69 -0.40 11.54
CA HIS A 77 15.89 -0.17 12.34
C HIS A 77 17.10 -0.85 11.71
N SER A 78 18.24 -0.17 11.76
CA SER A 78 19.53 -0.67 11.29
C SER A 78 19.47 -1.19 9.85
N LEU A 79 18.86 -0.43 8.94
CA LEU A 79 18.86 -0.78 7.52
C LEU A 79 20.30 -0.89 6.99
N THR A 80 20.53 -1.85 6.09
CA THR A 80 21.83 -2.04 5.45
C THR A 80 22.13 -0.83 4.56
N LYS A 81 23.28 -0.20 4.79
CA LYS A 81 23.75 0.88 3.92
C LYS A 81 24.16 0.27 2.57
N LYS A 82 23.52 0.68 1.48
CA LYS A 82 23.91 0.23 0.13
C LYS A 82 25.10 1.04 -0.41
N ASP A 83 25.14 2.33 -0.11
CA ASP A 83 26.18 3.23 -0.63
C ASP A 83 27.22 3.59 0.42
N ILE A 84 28.50 3.35 0.11
CA ILE A 84 29.64 3.70 0.98
C ILE A 84 29.67 5.22 1.24
N PHE A 85 29.30 6.02 0.23
CA PHE A 85 29.42 7.49 0.23
C PHE A 85 28.09 8.26 0.33
N GLY A 86 26.94 7.59 0.39
CA GLY A 86 25.61 8.22 0.43
C GLY A 86 24.90 8.11 1.78
N ASN A 87 23.82 8.89 1.96
CA ASN A 87 22.86 8.66 3.05
C ASN A 87 21.62 8.00 2.42
N SER A 88 21.10 6.93 3.02
CA SER A 88 19.90 6.26 2.51
C SER A 88 18.65 7.09 2.69
N ASP A 89 17.77 7.05 1.70
CA ASP A 89 16.46 7.65 1.63
C ASP A 89 15.38 6.53 1.57
N PRO A 90 15.11 5.79 2.67
CA PRO A 90 14.25 4.62 2.59
C PRO A 90 12.74 4.92 2.47
N TYR A 91 12.05 4.07 1.70
CA TYR A 91 10.60 3.96 1.64
C TYR A 91 10.15 2.49 1.59
N VAL A 92 8.87 2.24 1.82
CA VAL A 92 8.27 0.90 1.80
C VAL A 92 7.20 0.83 0.72
N LYS A 93 7.31 -0.15 -0.17
CA LYS A 93 6.24 -0.57 -1.07
C LYS A 93 5.50 -1.77 -0.46
N VAL A 94 4.19 -1.66 -0.34
CA VAL A 94 3.30 -2.70 0.20
C VAL A 94 2.45 -3.23 -0.94
N ASP A 95 2.73 -4.47 -1.33
CA ASP A 95 2.05 -5.15 -2.43
C ASP A 95 1.07 -6.20 -1.88
N VAL A 96 -0.14 -6.24 -2.43
CA VAL A 96 -1.06 -7.38 -2.26
C VAL A 96 -0.81 -8.32 -3.43
N ASN A 97 -0.33 -9.52 -3.14
CA ASN A 97 -0.06 -10.54 -4.17
C ASN A 97 -0.93 -11.77 -3.96
N THR A 98 -1.23 -12.50 -5.03
CA THR A 98 -1.78 -13.84 -4.92
C THR A 98 -0.74 -14.77 -4.28
N ILE A 99 -1.20 -15.70 -3.44
CA ILE A 99 -0.34 -16.75 -2.86
C ILE A 99 0.15 -17.69 -3.97
N VAL A 100 -0.73 -18.01 -4.92
CA VAL A 100 -0.41 -18.84 -6.09
C VAL A 100 -0.05 -17.93 -7.26
N GLY A 101 1.15 -18.12 -7.81
CA GLY A 101 1.61 -17.41 -9.01
C GLY A 101 2.18 -16.01 -8.76
N ASP A 102 2.20 -15.52 -7.52
CA ASP A 102 2.83 -14.23 -7.15
C ASP A 102 2.36 -13.02 -7.98
N VAL A 103 1.08 -13.02 -8.38
CA VAL A 103 0.50 -11.94 -9.20
C VAL A 103 0.18 -10.75 -8.31
N ASN A 104 0.68 -9.57 -8.67
CA ASN A 104 0.35 -8.34 -7.95
C ASN A 104 -1.08 -7.88 -8.27
N ILE A 105 -1.86 -7.64 -7.24
CA ILE A 105 -3.26 -7.22 -7.29
C ILE A 105 -3.41 -5.74 -6.97
N ASP A 106 -2.68 -5.26 -5.95
CA ASP A 106 -2.70 -3.87 -5.51
C ASP A 106 -1.33 -3.47 -4.92
N SER A 107 -1.04 -2.18 -4.88
CA SER A 107 0.23 -1.62 -4.39
C SER A 107 0.02 -0.24 -3.76
N MET A 108 0.57 -0.02 -2.57
CA MET A 108 0.73 1.32 -1.99
C MET A 108 2.17 1.57 -1.56
N VAL A 109 2.58 2.83 -1.48
CA VAL A 109 3.94 3.24 -1.16
C VAL A 109 3.93 4.29 -0.06
N THR A 110 4.81 4.16 0.93
CA THR A 110 5.00 5.18 1.98
C THR A 110 5.73 6.39 1.43
N LYS A 111 5.74 7.49 2.20
CA LYS A 111 6.69 8.57 1.94
C LYS A 111 8.13 8.10 2.14
N THR A 112 9.02 8.67 1.35
CA THR A 112 10.46 8.50 1.51
C THR A 112 10.97 9.29 2.73
N LYS A 113 11.74 8.64 3.61
CA LYS A 113 12.39 9.29 4.74
C LYS A 113 13.83 9.58 4.38
N LYS A 114 14.21 10.85 4.42
CA LYS A 114 15.52 11.28 3.92
C LYS A 114 16.64 11.01 4.91
N LYS A 115 17.77 10.56 4.38
CA LYS A 115 19.07 10.47 5.06
C LYS A 115 19.05 9.69 6.38
N THR A 116 18.41 8.52 6.42
CA THR A 116 18.28 7.72 7.64
C THR A 116 18.34 6.21 7.37
N LEU A 117 18.98 5.47 8.27
CA LEU A 117 18.92 4.00 8.35
C LEU A 117 17.91 3.50 9.40
N ASN A 118 17.25 4.44 10.09
CA ASN A 118 16.23 4.18 11.11
C ASN A 118 14.97 4.98 10.81
N PRO A 119 14.31 4.76 9.65
CA PRO A 119 13.14 5.52 9.27
C PRO A 119 11.95 5.24 10.19
N VAL A 120 11.17 6.29 10.45
CA VAL A 120 9.87 6.22 11.10
C VAL A 120 8.82 6.78 10.13
N TRP A 121 7.96 5.91 9.62
CA TRP A 121 6.90 6.26 8.68
C TRP A 121 5.61 6.58 9.41
N ASN A 122 5.13 5.66 10.26
CA ASN A 122 3.81 5.73 10.90
C ASN A 122 2.68 5.99 9.88
N GLU A 123 2.74 5.32 8.73
CA GLU A 123 1.76 5.46 7.65
C GLU A 123 0.81 4.27 7.65
N GLU A 124 -0.48 4.55 7.43
CA GLU A 124 -1.54 3.55 7.45
C GLU A 124 -2.18 3.39 6.07
N PHE A 125 -2.42 2.14 5.70
CA PHE A 125 -3.02 1.74 4.44
C PHE A 125 -4.20 0.81 4.69
N ILE A 126 -5.18 0.83 3.79
CA ILE A 126 -6.33 -0.08 3.83
C ILE A 126 -6.40 -0.78 2.48
N PHE A 127 -6.35 -2.11 2.50
CA PHE A 127 -6.43 -2.95 1.31
C PHE A 127 -7.68 -3.83 1.35
N ARG A 128 -8.28 -4.08 0.18
CA ARG A 128 -9.27 -5.14 0.03
C ARG A 128 -8.55 -6.42 -0.36
N VAL A 129 -8.73 -7.47 0.44
CA VAL A 129 -7.97 -8.71 0.31
C VAL A 129 -8.85 -9.92 0.48
N LYS A 130 -8.46 -11.04 -0.13
CA LYS A 130 -9.03 -12.36 0.15
C LYS A 130 -8.05 -13.14 1.01
N PRO A 131 -8.30 -13.35 2.32
CA PRO A 131 -7.28 -13.85 3.24
C PRO A 131 -6.66 -15.21 2.89
N ASN A 132 -7.42 -16.07 2.19
CA ASN A 132 -7.00 -17.41 1.77
C ASN A 132 -6.29 -17.42 0.41
N GLU A 133 -6.45 -16.38 -0.40
CA GLU A 133 -5.89 -16.29 -1.75
C GLU A 133 -4.72 -15.31 -1.84
N HIS A 134 -4.66 -14.31 -0.94
CA HIS A 134 -3.72 -13.20 -1.00
C HIS A 134 -2.71 -13.23 0.15
N LYS A 135 -1.55 -12.63 -0.10
CA LYS A 135 -0.51 -12.30 0.88
C LYS A 135 -0.08 -10.85 0.73
N LEU A 136 0.52 -10.31 1.79
CA LEU A 136 1.13 -8.98 1.78
C LEU A 136 2.63 -9.10 1.63
N VAL A 137 3.20 -8.28 0.76
CA VAL A 137 4.63 -8.22 0.50
C VAL A 137 5.12 -6.81 0.76
N PHE A 138 5.89 -6.65 1.83
CA PHE A 138 6.52 -5.39 2.21
C PHE A 138 7.93 -5.38 1.64
N GLN A 139 8.24 -4.41 0.80
CA GLN A 139 9.56 -4.25 0.19
C GLN A 139 10.13 -2.90 0.57
N VAL A 140 11.30 -2.91 1.19
CA VAL A 140 12.01 -1.69 1.58
C VAL A 140 13.00 -1.34 0.47
N PHE A 141 12.93 -0.11 0.01
CA PHE A 141 13.81 0.44 -1.02
C PHE A 141 14.52 1.69 -0.51
N ASP A 142 15.67 1.98 -1.09
CA ASP A 142 16.45 3.20 -0.96
C ASP A 142 16.23 4.06 -2.21
N GLU A 143 15.56 5.20 -2.07
CA GLU A 143 15.25 6.08 -3.20
C GLU A 143 16.52 6.73 -3.75
N ASN A 144 16.81 6.49 -5.02
CA ASN A 144 17.98 7.05 -5.70
C ASN A 144 17.55 8.03 -6.78
N ARG A 145 18.10 9.25 -6.75
CA ARG A 145 17.74 10.29 -7.74
C ARG A 145 18.30 10.06 -9.14
N LEU A 146 19.41 9.32 -9.25
CA LEU A 146 20.18 9.19 -10.50
C LEU A 146 20.21 7.75 -11.03
N THR A 147 19.88 6.77 -10.20
CA THR A 147 19.93 5.34 -10.54
C THR A 147 18.62 4.68 -10.14
N ARG A 148 18.47 3.40 -10.47
CA ARG A 148 17.38 2.59 -9.91
C ARG A 148 17.46 2.57 -8.38
N ASP A 149 16.30 2.54 -7.76
CA ASP A 149 16.17 2.45 -6.30
C ASP A 149 16.82 1.17 -5.78
N GLY A 150 17.48 1.29 -4.62
CA GLY A 150 18.21 0.20 -4.00
C GLY A 150 17.29 -0.69 -3.19
N PHE A 151 17.06 -1.92 -3.60
CA PHE A 151 16.34 -2.89 -2.74
C PHE A 151 17.14 -3.16 -1.44
N LEU A 152 16.49 -2.98 -0.29
CA LEU A 152 17.08 -3.15 1.04
C LEU A 152 16.58 -4.42 1.77
N GLY A 153 15.47 -5.00 1.31
CA GLY A 153 14.94 -6.24 1.86
C GLY A 153 13.41 -6.30 1.79
N MET A 154 12.86 -7.46 2.12
CA MET A 154 11.42 -7.68 2.11
C MET A 154 10.92 -8.58 3.22
N VAL A 155 9.61 -8.51 3.48
CA VAL A 155 8.87 -9.40 4.37
C VAL A 155 7.57 -9.80 3.68
N GLU A 156 7.24 -11.09 3.72
CA GLU A 156 5.96 -11.61 3.25
C GLU A 156 5.13 -12.06 4.45
N LEU A 157 3.85 -11.64 4.50
CA LEU A 157 2.91 -11.99 5.55
C LEU A 157 1.65 -12.59 4.95
N THR A 158 1.24 -13.74 5.50
CA THR A 158 -0.08 -14.30 5.21
C THR A 158 -1.15 -13.52 5.95
N LEU A 159 -2.38 -13.57 5.43
CA LEU A 159 -3.54 -12.88 5.97
C LEU A 159 -4.41 -13.77 6.87
N ILE A 160 -3.92 -14.96 7.19
CA ILE A 160 -4.62 -15.96 8.01
C ILE A 160 -4.44 -15.60 9.48
N ASN A 161 -5.51 -15.72 10.28
CA ASN A 161 -5.49 -15.47 11.73
C ASN A 161 -5.04 -14.06 12.14
N LEU A 162 -5.30 -13.05 11.30
CA LEU A 162 -5.07 -11.67 11.70
C LEU A 162 -6.00 -11.26 12.85
N PRO A 163 -5.51 -10.48 13.82
CA PRO A 163 -6.36 -9.94 14.87
C PRO A 163 -7.43 -9.03 14.25
N ARG A 164 -8.66 -9.13 14.75
CA ARG A 164 -9.76 -8.26 14.35
C ARG A 164 -9.72 -6.96 15.14
N GLU A 165 -10.05 -5.86 14.46
CA GLU A 165 -10.22 -4.55 15.06
C GLU A 165 -11.42 -4.57 16.01
N GLN A 166 -11.20 -4.07 17.22
CA GLN A 166 -12.23 -3.95 18.25
C GLN A 166 -11.98 -2.64 19.01
N ALA A 167 -13.06 -1.94 19.37
CA ALA A 167 -12.96 -0.71 20.17
C ALA A 167 -12.21 -1.00 21.49
N GLY A 168 -11.21 -0.17 21.81
CA GLY A 168 -10.37 -0.34 23.01
C GLY A 168 -9.23 -1.35 22.88
N ARG A 169 -9.10 -2.06 21.76
CA ARG A 169 -7.99 -3.00 21.52
C ARG A 169 -6.82 -2.30 20.82
N THR A 170 -5.73 -2.05 21.56
CA THR A 170 -4.46 -1.64 20.95
C THR A 170 -3.75 -2.84 20.34
N ILE A 171 -3.28 -2.72 19.10
CA ILE A 171 -2.45 -3.75 18.48
C ILE A 171 -0.99 -3.33 18.54
N PRO A 172 -0.15 -4.13 19.21
CA PRO A 172 1.26 -3.82 19.30
C PRO A 172 1.91 -3.98 17.92
N ASN A 173 2.89 -3.12 17.65
CA ASN A 173 3.76 -3.29 16.50
C ASN A 173 4.50 -4.61 16.60
N LYS A 174 4.55 -5.36 15.49
CA LYS A 174 5.36 -6.57 15.39
C LYS A 174 6.58 -6.32 14.52
N SER A 175 7.75 -6.73 15.01
CA SER A 175 9.02 -6.67 14.29
C SER A 175 9.25 -7.90 13.43
N TYR A 176 9.74 -7.69 12.22
CA TYR A 176 10.03 -8.72 11.23
C TYR A 176 11.42 -8.52 10.64
N PRO A 177 12.31 -9.53 10.65
CA PRO A 177 13.61 -9.39 10.01
C PRO A 177 13.46 -9.27 8.49
N LEU A 178 14.13 -8.30 7.87
CA LEU A 178 14.14 -8.14 6.42
C LEU A 178 14.90 -9.29 5.77
N ARG A 179 14.32 -9.87 4.72
CA ARG A 179 14.93 -10.93 3.92
C ARG A 179 15.45 -10.39 2.58
N PRO A 180 16.55 -10.91 2.05
CA PRO A 180 16.95 -10.62 0.68
C PRO A 180 15.91 -11.18 -0.30
N LYS A 181 15.85 -10.62 -1.50
CA LYS A 181 15.02 -11.16 -2.57
C LYS A 181 15.60 -12.51 -2.99
N LYS A 182 14.79 -13.57 -2.98
CA LYS A 182 15.21 -14.86 -3.53
C LYS A 182 15.48 -14.66 -5.03
N ILE A 183 16.69 -14.95 -5.46
CA ILE A 183 17.00 -15.07 -6.88
C ILE A 183 16.67 -16.52 -7.22
N SER A 184 15.59 -16.73 -7.97
CA SER A 184 15.24 -18.02 -8.57
C SER A 184 16.05 -18.26 -9.83
#